data_AF-A0A1I4AUL4-F1
#
_entry.id   AF-A0A1I4AUL4-F1
#
_cell.length_a   1.000
_cell.length_b   1.000
_cell.length_c   1.000
_cell.angle_alpha   90.00
_cell.angle_beta   90.00
_cell.angle_gamma   90.00
#
_symmetry.space_group_name_H-M   'P 1'
#
loop_
_entity.id
_entity.type
_entity.pdbx_description
1 polymer ?
#
loop_
_entity_poly.entity_id
_entity_poly.type
_entity_poly.pdbx_seq_one_letter_code
_entity_poly.pdbx_strand_id
1 'polypeptide(L)'
;MTDGQDGAARGIKVMPDYRCWPLWRDGGEPGNIDPAALPIPPALVAALLAWADAFEAGFDWNDPAASPAMPDPEGFEAEGRHLAAWLAAELGPGWRVRYWRDQPPSDQPGMGRFSP
;
A
#
# COMPACT_ATOMS: atom_id res chain seq x y z
N MET A 1 5.99 31.83 6.11
CA MET A 1 5.08 30.75 6.49
C MET A 1 5.46 29.56 5.63
N THR A 2 6.10 28.56 6.26
CA THR A 2 6.43 27.22 5.74
C THR A 2 7.14 27.13 4.38
N ASP A 3 8.43 27.43 4.40
CA ASP A 3 9.44 26.70 3.63
C ASP A 3 10.05 25.69 4.63
N GLY A 4 10.15 24.40 4.27
CA GLY A 4 10.63 23.39 5.22
C GLY A 4 10.13 21.95 5.00
N GLN A 5 9.95 21.51 3.77
CA GLN A 5 9.92 20.08 3.45
C GLN A 5 10.50 19.82 2.05
N ASP A 6 11.70 20.36 1.83
CA ASP A 6 12.55 20.02 0.68
C ASP A 6 13.21 18.65 0.88
N GLY A 7 13.02 17.75 -0.09
CA GLY A 7 13.99 16.72 -0.43
C GLY A 7 13.65 15.26 -0.09
N ALA A 8 12.72 14.98 0.83
CA ALA A 8 12.30 13.60 1.08
C ALA A 8 11.20 13.21 0.07
N ALA A 9 11.49 12.28 -0.83
CA ALA A 9 10.48 11.71 -1.73
C ALA A 9 9.24 11.32 -0.92
N ARG A 10 8.06 11.80 -1.31
CA ARG A 10 6.81 11.50 -0.60
C ARG A 10 6.48 10.03 -0.79
N GLY A 11 6.48 9.28 0.30
CA GLY A 11 6.25 7.85 0.29
C GLY A 11 4.76 7.50 0.31
N ILE A 12 4.33 6.65 -0.62
CA ILE A 12 3.02 5.99 -0.60
C ILE A 12 3.24 4.48 -0.69
N LYS A 13 2.50 3.71 0.11
CA LYS A 13 2.38 2.27 -0.05
C LYS A 13 0.95 1.92 -0.45
N VAL A 14 0.83 1.00 -1.40
CA VAL A 14 -0.43 0.32 -1.73
C VAL A 14 -0.57 -0.87 -0.78
N MET A 15 -1.63 -0.87 0.01
CA MET A 15 -1.89 -1.85 1.08
C MET A 15 -3.40 -2.02 1.26
N PRO A 16 -3.92 -3.24 1.19
CA PRO A 16 -5.31 -3.47 1.54
C PRO A 16 -5.42 -3.47 3.07
N ASP A 17 -6.45 -2.81 3.60
CA ASP A 17 -6.73 -2.79 5.02
C ASP A 17 -8.24 -2.62 5.22
N TYR A 18 -8.78 -3.18 6.28
CA TYR A 18 -10.22 -3.24 6.49
C TYR A 18 -10.80 -1.84 6.74
N ARG A 19 -11.85 -1.49 6.00
CA ARG A 19 -12.56 -0.21 6.06
C ARG A 19 -11.66 1.01 5.84
N CYS A 20 -10.57 0.83 5.13
CA CYS A 20 -9.60 1.87 4.83
C CYS A 20 -9.40 1.99 3.33
N TRP A 21 -8.94 3.15 2.87
CA TRP A 21 -8.48 3.29 1.49
C TRP A 21 -7.24 2.44 1.25
N PRO A 22 -7.00 1.96 0.00
CA PRO A 22 -5.88 1.09 -0.32
C PRO A 22 -4.51 1.81 -0.33
N LEU A 23 -4.46 3.11 0.00
CA LEU A 23 -3.26 3.93 -0.04
C LEU A 23 -2.89 4.43 1.34
N TRP A 24 -1.62 4.34 1.67
CA TRP A 24 -1.09 4.74 2.97
C TRP A 24 0.20 5.51 2.82
N ARG A 25 0.46 6.47 3.71
CA ARG A 25 1.77 7.12 3.81
C ARG A 25 2.85 6.06 4.14
N ASP A 26 3.95 6.15 3.42
CA ASP A 26 5.13 5.29 3.61
C ASP A 26 6.22 6.09 4.33
N GLY A 27 6.36 5.86 5.64
CA GLY A 27 7.27 6.58 6.54
C GLY A 27 6.61 7.70 7.34
N GLY A 28 7.14 7.96 8.54
CA GLY A 28 6.59 8.94 9.48
C GLY A 28 5.28 8.48 10.12
N GLU A 29 4.37 9.42 10.37
CA GLU A 29 3.06 9.15 10.96
C GLU A 29 2.14 8.39 9.99
N PRO A 30 1.43 7.34 10.47
CA PRO A 30 0.49 6.61 9.65
C PRO A 30 -0.64 7.52 9.18
N GLY A 31 -0.95 7.46 7.89
CA GLY A 31 -2.04 8.23 7.29
C GLY A 31 -2.64 7.50 6.11
N ASN A 32 -3.93 7.22 6.19
CA ASN A 32 -4.70 6.66 5.09
C ASN A 32 -5.02 7.76 4.07
N ILE A 33 -4.85 7.46 2.79
CA ILE A 33 -4.92 8.44 1.70
C ILE A 33 -6.10 8.05 0.80
N ASP A 34 -7.03 8.99 0.62
CA ASP A 34 -8.07 8.85 -0.39
C ASP A 34 -7.44 8.90 -1.80
N PRO A 35 -7.58 7.86 -2.64
CA PRO A 35 -7.06 7.86 -4.00
C PRO A 35 -7.63 9.01 -4.85
N ALA A 36 -8.87 9.44 -4.59
CA ALA A 36 -9.50 10.55 -5.31
C ALA A 36 -8.92 11.92 -4.94
N ALA A 37 -8.17 12.02 -3.84
CA ALA A 37 -7.47 13.23 -3.44
C ALA A 37 -6.11 13.40 -4.16
N LEU A 38 -5.65 12.38 -4.89
CA LEU A 38 -4.40 12.42 -5.66
C LEU A 38 -4.66 12.87 -7.11
N PRO A 39 -3.67 13.51 -7.78
CA PRO A 39 -3.79 13.93 -9.17
C PRO A 39 -3.59 12.74 -10.13
N ILE A 40 -4.44 11.72 -10.02
CA ILE A 40 -4.36 10.47 -10.78
C ILE A 40 -5.65 10.25 -11.59
N PRO A 41 -5.62 9.46 -12.68
CA PRO A 41 -6.80 9.24 -13.49
C PRO A 41 -7.90 8.49 -12.72
N PRO A 42 -9.20 8.77 -13.01
CA PRO A 42 -10.32 8.12 -12.34
C PRO A 42 -10.36 6.60 -12.56
N ALA A 43 -9.79 6.11 -13.67
CA ALA A 43 -9.65 4.69 -13.92
C ALA A 43 -8.75 4.00 -12.87
N LEU A 44 -7.64 4.64 -12.48
CA LEU A 44 -6.75 4.12 -11.45
C LEU A 44 -7.39 4.19 -10.06
N VAL A 45 -8.13 5.26 -9.76
CA VAL A 45 -8.94 5.35 -8.54
C VAL A 45 -9.91 4.17 -8.46
N ALA A 46 -10.69 3.92 -9.52
CA ALA A 46 -11.64 2.82 -9.55
C ALA A 46 -10.95 1.45 -9.40
N ALA A 47 -9.81 1.24 -10.04
CA ALA A 47 -9.06 -0.02 -9.95
C ALA A 47 -8.52 -0.26 -8.52
N LEU A 48 -7.98 0.77 -7.88
CA LEU A 48 -7.52 0.71 -6.48
C LEU A 48 -8.67 0.35 -5.53
N LEU A 49 -9.82 1.01 -5.67
CA LEU A 49 -10.99 0.74 -4.84
C LEU A 49 -11.55 -0.66 -5.07
N ALA A 50 -11.67 -1.09 -6.34
CA ALA A 50 -12.15 -2.44 -6.65
C ALA A 50 -11.22 -3.53 -6.08
N TRP A 51 -9.91 -3.30 -6.10
CA TRP A 51 -8.95 -4.21 -5.48
C TRP A 51 -9.10 -4.24 -3.95
N ALA A 52 -9.34 -3.10 -3.30
CA ALA A 52 -9.64 -3.06 -1.86
C ALA A 52 -10.96 -3.81 -1.53
N ASP A 53 -12.01 -3.57 -2.31
CA ASP A 53 -13.30 -4.24 -2.13
C ASP A 53 -13.17 -5.77 -2.29
N ALA A 54 -12.34 -6.24 -3.23
CA ALA A 54 -12.08 -7.66 -3.42
C ALA A 54 -11.39 -8.31 -2.19
N PHE A 55 -10.60 -7.55 -1.43
CA PHE A 55 -10.00 -8.01 -0.18
C PHE A 55 -11.07 -8.20 0.91
N GLU A 56 -12.02 -7.27 1.00
CA GLU A 56 -13.08 -7.29 2.01
C GLU A 56 -14.24 -8.23 1.65
N ALA A 57 -14.44 -8.55 0.38
CA ALA A 57 -15.56 -9.38 -0.10
C ALA A 57 -15.60 -10.79 0.53
N GLY A 58 -14.44 -11.33 0.91
CA GLY A 58 -14.32 -12.63 1.57
C GLY A 58 -14.38 -12.58 3.10
N PHE A 59 -14.49 -11.39 3.70
CA PHE A 59 -14.40 -11.23 5.15
C PHE A 59 -15.76 -11.39 5.84
N ASP A 60 -15.84 -12.32 6.79
CA ASP A 60 -17.01 -12.46 7.66
C ASP A 60 -16.91 -11.46 8.81
N TRP A 61 -17.73 -10.40 8.73
CA TRP A 61 -17.78 -9.34 9.73
C TRP A 61 -18.37 -9.76 11.08
N ASN A 62 -19.13 -10.87 11.11
CA ASN A 62 -19.72 -11.39 12.34
C ASN A 62 -18.78 -12.38 13.04
N ASP A 63 -18.04 -13.17 12.27
CA ASP A 63 -17.02 -14.09 12.77
C ASP A 63 -15.74 -14.03 11.91
N PRO A 64 -14.80 -13.12 12.22
CA PRO A 64 -13.55 -12.98 11.48
C PRO A 64 -12.75 -14.28 11.36
N ALA A 65 -12.84 -15.17 12.36
CA ALA A 65 -12.13 -16.44 12.37
C ALA A 65 -12.74 -17.48 11.40
N ALA A 66 -14.00 -17.29 11.01
CA ALA A 66 -14.70 -18.11 10.03
C ALA A 66 -14.54 -17.58 8.59
N SER A 67 -13.86 -16.45 8.39
CA SER A 67 -13.62 -15.91 7.05
C SER A 67 -12.89 -16.93 6.18
N PRO A 68 -13.39 -17.24 4.96
CA PRO A 68 -12.69 -18.11 4.04
C PRO A 68 -11.32 -17.54 3.66
N ALA A 69 -10.39 -18.43 3.33
CA ALA A 69 -9.14 -18.01 2.69
C ALA A 69 -9.43 -17.34 1.34
N MET A 70 -8.63 -16.34 0.99
CA MET A 70 -8.71 -15.70 -0.33
C MET A 70 -8.47 -16.77 -1.42
N PRO A 71 -9.34 -16.89 -2.43
CA PRO A 71 -9.27 -17.97 -3.41
C PRO A 71 -8.08 -17.86 -4.38
N ASP A 72 -7.63 -16.64 -4.70
CA ASP A 72 -6.46 -16.38 -5.54
C ASP A 72 -5.54 -15.32 -4.89
N PRO A 73 -4.76 -15.72 -3.87
CA PRO A 73 -3.88 -14.79 -3.17
C PRO A 73 -2.73 -14.30 -4.04
N GLU A 74 -2.21 -15.14 -4.95
CA GLU A 74 -1.10 -14.78 -5.83
C GLU A 74 -1.53 -13.75 -6.89
N GLY A 75 -2.70 -13.94 -7.51
CA GLY A 75 -3.27 -12.97 -8.44
C GLY A 75 -3.61 -11.65 -7.75
N PHE A 76 -4.15 -11.72 -6.52
CA PHE A 76 -4.41 -10.53 -5.71
C PHE A 76 -3.12 -9.74 -5.39
N GLU A 77 -2.04 -10.42 -5.03
CA GLU A 77 -0.74 -9.77 -4.80
C GLU A 77 -0.13 -9.21 -6.09
N ALA A 78 -0.26 -9.92 -7.21
CA ALA A 78 0.20 -9.43 -8.51
C ALA A 78 -0.54 -8.15 -8.94
N GLU A 79 -1.86 -8.11 -8.74
CA GLU A 79 -2.69 -6.93 -9.01
C GLU A 79 -2.29 -5.75 -8.11
N GLY A 80 -2.07 -6.00 -6.81
CA GLY A 80 -1.61 -4.96 -5.88
C GLY A 80 -0.27 -4.34 -6.28
N ARG A 81 0.68 -5.15 -6.79
CA ARG A 81 1.96 -4.66 -7.33
C ARG A 81 1.78 -3.91 -8.65
N HIS A 82 0.89 -4.38 -9.52
CA HIS A 82 0.56 -3.69 -10.77
C HIS A 82 0.00 -2.29 -10.48
N LEU A 83 -0.96 -2.19 -9.56
CA LEU A 83 -1.55 -0.92 -9.13
C LEU A 83 -0.52 0.03 -8.52
N ALA A 84 0.41 -0.49 -7.72
CA ALA A 84 1.52 0.31 -7.19
C ALA A 84 2.43 0.87 -8.30
N ALA A 85 2.76 0.05 -9.30
CA ALA A 85 3.56 0.49 -10.43
C ALA A 85 2.83 1.53 -11.30
N TRP A 86 1.54 1.32 -11.55
CA TRP A 86 0.72 2.29 -12.27
C TRP A 86 0.63 3.62 -11.51
N LEU A 87 0.36 3.57 -10.21
CA LEU A 87 0.34 4.76 -9.35
C LEU A 87 1.69 5.50 -9.35
N ALA A 88 2.82 4.79 -9.32
CA ALA A 88 4.14 5.39 -9.44
C ALA A 88 4.33 6.17 -10.74
N ALA A 89 3.86 5.60 -11.85
CA ALA A 89 3.96 6.22 -13.17
C ALA A 89 3.13 7.51 -13.28
N GLU A 90 1.91 7.51 -12.73
CA GLU A 90 1.00 8.67 -12.76
C GLU A 90 1.48 9.80 -11.84
N LEU A 91 1.99 9.47 -10.65
CA LEU A 91 2.49 10.47 -9.69
C LEU A 91 3.87 11.03 -10.07
N GLY A 92 4.64 10.26 -10.85
CA GLY A 92 5.96 10.66 -11.34
C GLY A 92 7.08 10.56 -10.29
N PRO A 93 8.31 10.94 -10.68
CA PRO A 93 9.54 10.63 -9.93
C PRO A 93 9.69 11.35 -8.57
N GLY A 94 8.84 12.33 -8.27
CA GLY A 94 8.81 13.00 -6.96
C GLY A 94 8.19 12.15 -5.84
N TRP A 95 7.55 11.03 -6.20
CA TRP A 95 6.91 10.11 -5.28
C TRP A 95 7.63 8.77 -5.27
N ARG A 96 7.71 8.18 -4.07
CA ARG A 96 8.11 6.78 -3.91
C ARG A 96 6.86 5.98 -3.65
N VAL A 97 6.47 5.15 -4.62
CA VAL A 97 5.31 4.26 -4.49
C VAL A 97 5.80 2.82 -4.42
N ARG A 98 5.24 2.03 -3.51
CA ARG A 98 5.56 0.61 -3.35
C ARG A 98 4.34 -0.22 -2.97
N TYR A 99 4.42 -1.53 -3.19
CA TYR A 99 3.50 -2.46 -2.55
C TYR A 99 3.98 -2.77 -1.12
N TRP A 100 3.06 -2.91 -0.17
CA TRP A 100 3.40 -3.00 1.25
C TRP A 100 4.22 -4.24 1.65
N ARG A 101 4.07 -5.35 0.93
CA ARG A 101 4.88 -6.57 1.14
C ARG A 101 6.23 -6.52 0.45
N ASP A 102 6.40 -5.61 -0.51
CA ASP A 102 7.68 -5.35 -1.13
C ASP A 102 8.46 -4.45 -0.16
N GLN A 103 9.06 -5.08 0.85
CA GLN A 103 9.95 -4.39 1.77
C GLN A 103 11.19 -3.92 1.00
N PRO A 104 11.63 -2.65 1.16
CA PRO A 104 13.03 -2.36 0.88
C PRO A 104 13.89 -3.29 1.75
N PRO A 105 15.04 -3.77 1.28
CA PRO A 105 15.92 -4.61 2.08
C PRO A 105 16.12 -3.92 3.42
N SER A 106 15.72 -4.59 4.50
CA SER A 106 15.88 -4.05 5.84
C SER A 106 17.35 -3.78 6.05
N ASP A 107 17.73 -2.50 6.19
CA ASP A 107 19.02 -2.09 6.73
C ASP A 107 19.04 -2.42 8.23
N GLN A 108 18.94 -3.72 8.53
CA GLN A 108 19.22 -4.26 9.85
C GLN A 108 20.72 -4.51 9.85
N PRO A 109 21.54 -3.70 10.55
CA PRO A 109 22.90 -4.12 10.86
C PRO A 109 22.78 -5.47 11.55
N GLY A 110 23.40 -6.49 10.96
CA GLY A 110 23.24 -7.87 11.38
C GLY A 110 23.35 -7.97 12.90
N MET A 111 22.28 -8.43 13.55
CA MET A 111 22.41 -8.92 14.91
C MET A 111 23.41 -10.07 14.83
N GLY A 112 24.65 -9.76 15.19
CA GLY A 112 25.73 -10.70 15.30
C GLY A 112 25.24 -11.88 16.12
N ARG A 113 25.34 -13.07 15.53
CA ARG A 113 25.33 -14.34 16.23
C ARG A 113 26.40 -14.27 17.33
N PHE A 114 26.03 -13.85 18.52
CA PHE A 114 26.71 -14.21 19.75
C PHE A 114 26.00 -15.45 20.28
N SER A 115 26.61 -16.60 20.00
CA SER A 115 26.38 -17.81 20.79
C SER A 115 27.61 -18.02 21.67
N PRO A 116 27.46 -18.30 22.97
CA PRO A 116 28.56 -18.62 23.86
C PRO A 116 29.24 -19.95 23.51
#